data_AF-A0A1H8TNL9-F1
#
_entry.id   AF-A0A1H8TNL9-F1
#
_cell.length_a   1.000
_cell.length_b   1.000
_cell.length_c   1.000
_cell.angle_alpha   90.00
_cell.angle_beta   90.00
_cell.angle_gamma   90.00
#
_symmetry.space_group_name_H-M   'P 1'
#
loop_
_entity.id
_entity.type
_entity.pdbx_description
1 polymer ?
#
loop_
_entity_poly.entity_id
_entity_poly.type
_entity_poly.pdbx_seq_one_letter_code
_entity_poly.pdbx_strand_id
1 'polypeptide(L)'
;MPIEATVTLTRKDISGVGRDRIRLLQAVAREGSITAGAKAAGLSYKAAWDALDAMTNVFGRPLLETRTGGKSGGGAVLTPTGVRVIEAFGRLEAEMARVFRSLEPDLAGTGISPINLVSGFFMKTSARNALRGAITDIKSDTLSAEIAVAVSTDTTIYALLTSESVRSLGLVVGRDVIVLIKAPFVLISPGSEAPLVSARNCVRGVVRRSDVSAVNAEIVLDIGGGKTLAASITARSAEDMKLSPGDPACALFDAAHVIVAID
;
A
#
# COMPACT_ATOMS: atom_id res chain seq x y z
N MET A 1 -14.35 -10.34 -12.87
CA MET A 1 -14.33 -10.57 -11.40
C MET A 1 -15.27 -9.56 -10.77
N PRO A 2 -16.02 -9.87 -9.69
CA PRO A 2 -16.81 -8.85 -9.01
C PRO A 2 -15.85 -7.81 -8.39
N ILE A 3 -15.95 -6.55 -8.80
CA ILE A 3 -15.19 -5.44 -8.19
C ILE A 3 -15.77 -5.17 -6.81
N GLU A 4 -14.96 -5.35 -5.77
CA GLU A 4 -15.29 -4.99 -4.39
C GLU A 4 -14.57 -3.68 -4.03
N ALA A 5 -15.30 -2.56 -3.99
CA ALA A 5 -14.75 -1.28 -3.56
C ALA A 5 -14.83 -1.16 -2.03
N THR A 6 -13.69 -0.91 -1.38
CA THR A 6 -13.61 -0.67 0.07
C THR A 6 -13.24 0.78 0.32
N VAL A 7 -14.01 1.47 1.17
CA VAL A 7 -13.76 2.87 1.53
C VAL A 7 -13.16 2.96 2.92
N THR A 8 -12.09 3.75 3.08
CA THR A 8 -11.53 4.06 4.40
C THR A 8 -11.58 5.56 4.65
N LEU A 9 -12.27 5.98 5.71
CA LEU A 9 -12.40 7.40 6.08
C LEU A 9 -11.35 7.77 7.13
N THR A 10 -10.44 8.69 6.81
CA THR A 10 -9.40 9.18 7.74
C THR A 10 -9.66 10.63 8.16
N ARG A 11 -9.21 10.98 9.36
CA ARG A 11 -9.07 12.38 9.83
C ARG A 11 -7.57 12.59 10.12
N LYS A 12 -7.05 13.82 9.94
CA LYS A 12 -5.61 14.15 10.00
C LYS A 12 -4.82 13.51 11.16
N ASP A 13 -5.48 13.24 12.30
CA ASP A 13 -4.84 12.74 13.52
C ASP A 13 -5.36 11.36 13.98
N ILE A 14 -6.16 10.65 13.17
CA ILE A 14 -6.78 9.37 13.58
C ILE A 14 -6.72 8.33 12.46
N SER A 15 -6.34 7.10 12.83
CA SER A 15 -6.32 5.93 11.94
C SER A 15 -7.70 5.66 11.33
N GLY A 16 -7.73 5.45 10.02
CA GLY A 16 -8.96 5.45 9.22
C GLY A 16 -9.99 4.39 9.61
N VAL A 17 -11.26 4.72 9.42
CA VAL A 17 -12.39 3.80 9.55
C VAL A 17 -12.54 3.03 8.25
N GLY A 18 -12.09 1.77 8.24
CA GLY A 18 -12.26 0.86 7.11
C GLY A 18 -13.48 -0.05 7.24
N ARG A 19 -13.70 -0.88 6.22
CA ARG A 19 -14.82 -1.84 6.12
C ARG A 19 -14.89 -2.82 7.29
N ASP A 20 -13.76 -3.23 7.86
CA ASP A 20 -13.74 -4.16 9.00
C ASP A 20 -14.33 -3.56 10.28
N ARG A 21 -14.16 -2.24 10.48
CA ARG A 21 -14.78 -1.56 11.63
C ARG A 21 -16.30 -1.39 11.43
N ILE A 22 -16.75 -1.18 10.19
CA ILE A 22 -18.18 -1.17 9.84
C ILE A 22 -18.78 -2.57 9.99
N ARG A 23 -18.07 -3.62 9.56
CA ARG A 23 -18.47 -5.03 9.77
C ARG A 23 -18.60 -5.35 11.25
N LEU A 24 -17.67 -4.87 12.09
CA LEU A 24 -17.78 -5.02 13.54
C LEU A 24 -19.04 -4.35 14.08
N LEU A 25 -19.35 -3.10 13.70
CA LEU A 25 -20.59 -2.43 14.11
C LEU A 25 -21.84 -3.19 13.67
N GLN A 26 -21.88 -3.68 12.43
CA GLN A 26 -22.97 -4.50 11.92
C GLN A 26 -23.11 -5.81 12.71
N ALA A 27 -21.98 -6.46 13.05
CA ALA A 27 -21.97 -7.68 13.85
C ALA A 27 -22.50 -7.40 15.27
N VAL A 28 -22.04 -6.34 15.94
CA VAL A 28 -22.55 -5.96 17.27
C VAL A 28 -24.05 -5.64 17.21
N ALA A 29 -24.51 -4.96 16.17
CA ALA A 29 -25.93 -4.67 15.97
C ALA A 29 -26.78 -5.93 15.81
N ARG A 30 -26.26 -6.94 15.08
CA ARG A 30 -26.96 -8.22 14.87
C ARG A 30 -26.97 -9.08 16.11
N GLU A 31 -25.85 -9.18 16.81
CA GLU A 31 -25.69 -10.08 17.97
C GLU A 31 -26.18 -9.45 19.29
N GLY A 32 -26.38 -8.13 19.34
CA GLY A 32 -26.83 -7.40 20.54
C GLY A 32 -25.79 -7.32 21.67
N SER A 33 -24.55 -7.75 21.42
CA SER A 33 -23.45 -7.78 22.37
C SER A 33 -22.10 -7.55 21.69
N ILE A 34 -21.23 -6.77 22.33
CA ILE A 34 -19.87 -6.51 21.84
C ILE A 34 -19.04 -7.79 21.81
N THR A 35 -19.20 -8.67 22.81
CA THR A 35 -18.45 -9.93 22.87
C THR A 35 -18.83 -10.87 21.74
N ALA A 36 -20.13 -11.00 21.45
CA ALA A 36 -20.61 -11.83 20.35
C ALA A 36 -20.26 -11.23 18.99
N GLY A 37 -20.41 -9.91 18.83
CA GLY A 37 -20.01 -9.19 17.62
C GLY A 37 -18.50 -9.30 17.32
N ALA A 38 -17.65 -9.20 18.35
CA ALA A 38 -16.20 -9.39 18.22
C ALA A 38 -15.87 -10.80 17.69
N LYS A 39 -16.50 -11.83 18.26
CA LYS A 39 -16.31 -13.23 17.82
C LYS A 39 -16.76 -13.42 16.37
N ALA A 40 -17.92 -12.87 16.00
CA ALA A 40 -18.45 -12.94 14.65
C ALA A 40 -17.59 -12.18 13.62
N ALA A 41 -16.91 -11.12 14.05
CA ALA A 41 -15.95 -10.34 13.25
C ALA A 41 -14.53 -10.93 13.26
N GLY A 42 -14.28 -12.05 13.95
CA GLY A 42 -12.95 -12.66 14.05
C GLY A 42 -11.94 -11.87 14.91
N LEU A 43 -12.43 -10.99 15.79
CA LEU A 43 -11.61 -10.11 16.63
C LEU A 43 -11.58 -10.59 18.08
N SER A 44 -10.47 -10.30 18.78
CA SER A 44 -10.45 -10.39 20.24
C SER A 44 -11.37 -9.32 20.84
N TYR A 45 -11.92 -9.58 22.03
CA TYR A 45 -12.77 -8.61 22.72
C TYR A 45 -12.09 -7.25 22.88
N LYS A 46 -10.79 -7.24 23.24
CA LYS A 46 -10.00 -6.02 23.36
C LYS A 46 -9.85 -5.29 22.01
N ALA A 47 -9.51 -6.02 20.94
CA ALA A 47 -9.37 -5.42 19.61
C ALA A 47 -10.69 -4.84 19.09
N ALA A 48 -11.83 -5.47 19.41
CA ALA A 48 -13.14 -4.93 19.10
C ALA A 48 -13.44 -3.63 19.85
N TRP A 49 -13.10 -3.55 21.14
CA TRP A 49 -13.21 -2.32 21.90
C TRP A 49 -12.34 -1.20 21.34
N ASP A 50 -11.05 -1.49 21.11
CA ASP A 50 -10.11 -0.51 20.53
C ASP A 50 -10.62 0.02 19.18
N ALA A 51 -11.22 -0.86 18.35
CA ALA A 51 -11.82 -0.47 17.07
C ALA A 51 -13.06 0.42 17.24
N LEU A 52 -13.96 0.09 18.17
CA LEU A 52 -15.18 0.88 18.43
C LEU A 52 -14.86 2.25 19.03
N ASP A 53 -13.87 2.33 19.92
CA ASP A 53 -13.38 3.59 20.49
C ASP A 53 -12.74 4.47 19.42
N ALA A 54 -11.91 3.87 18.55
CA ALA A 54 -11.35 4.58 17.41
C ALA A 54 -12.44 5.16 16.50
N MET A 55 -13.51 4.41 16.24
CA MET A 55 -14.64 4.94 15.46
C MET A 55 -15.34 6.10 16.17
N THR A 56 -15.63 5.96 17.46
CA THR A 56 -16.27 7.04 18.24
C THR A 56 -15.44 8.32 18.20
N ASN A 57 -14.12 8.20 18.28
CA ASN A 57 -13.19 9.34 18.18
C ASN A 57 -13.22 10.00 16.79
N VAL A 58 -13.29 9.20 15.71
CA VAL A 58 -13.39 9.74 14.34
C VAL A 58 -14.69 10.51 14.13
N PHE A 59 -15.82 9.95 14.56
CA PHE A 59 -17.14 10.55 14.34
C PHE A 59 -17.53 11.59 15.40
N GLY A 60 -16.79 11.68 16.51
CA GLY A 60 -17.05 12.60 17.61
C GLY A 60 -18.38 12.36 18.34
N ARG A 61 -19.01 11.19 18.13
CA ARG A 61 -20.30 10.81 18.71
C ARG A 61 -20.34 9.29 18.95
N PRO A 62 -21.00 8.81 20.03
CA PRO A 62 -21.18 7.38 20.26
C PRO A 62 -21.97 6.71 19.14
N LEU A 63 -21.45 5.58 18.65
CA LEU A 63 -22.13 4.77 17.62
C LEU A 63 -22.90 3.60 18.21
N LEU A 64 -22.61 3.24 19.46
CA LEU A 64 -23.32 2.23 20.25
C LEU A 64 -23.77 2.83 21.58
N GLU A 65 -24.92 2.35 22.05
CA GLU A 65 -25.38 2.45 23.43
C GLU A 65 -25.14 1.11 24.12
N THR A 66 -24.38 1.13 25.21
CA THR A 66 -24.12 -0.06 26.02
C THR A 66 -24.95 -0.05 27.29
N ARG A 67 -25.63 -1.16 27.59
CA ARG A 67 -26.28 -1.40 28.88
C ARG A 67 -25.31 -2.15 29.78
N THR A 68 -24.99 -1.59 30.94
CA THR A 68 -24.15 -2.24 31.95
C THR A 68 -24.86 -3.48 32.50
N GLY A 69 -24.11 -4.57 32.63
CA GLY A 69 -24.66 -5.90 32.91
C GLY A 69 -25.10 -6.10 34.37
N GLY A 70 -26.35 -6.48 34.55
CA GLY A 70 -26.83 -7.24 35.71
C GLY A 70 -26.87 -8.75 35.42
N LYS A 71 -27.65 -9.53 36.19
CA LYS A 71 -27.78 -11.01 36.09
C LYS A 71 -28.12 -11.56 34.69
N SER A 72 -28.54 -10.71 33.75
CA SER A 72 -28.93 -11.09 32.37
C SER A 72 -27.89 -10.72 31.30
N GLY A 73 -26.70 -10.24 31.69
CA GLY A 73 -25.64 -9.81 30.76
C GLY A 73 -25.79 -8.36 30.30
N GLY A 74 -24.67 -7.72 29.97
CA GLY A 74 -24.66 -6.40 29.32
C GLY A 74 -25.00 -6.52 27.84
N GLY A 75 -25.62 -5.47 27.27
CA GLY A 75 -26.04 -5.43 25.87
C GLY A 75 -25.48 -4.22 25.14
N ALA A 76 -25.43 -4.28 23.81
CA ALA A 76 -25.02 -3.17 22.96
C ALA A 76 -25.96 -3.03 21.77
N VAL A 77 -26.43 -1.80 21.52
CA VAL A 77 -27.35 -1.47 20.42
C VAL A 77 -26.80 -0.25 19.69
N LEU A 78 -27.04 -0.16 18.38
CA LEU A 78 -26.64 1.03 17.60
C LEU A 78 -27.40 2.26 18.07
N THR A 79 -26.70 3.39 18.13
CA THR A 79 -27.36 4.70 18.23
C THR A 79 -27.98 5.08 16.88
N PRO A 80 -28.89 6.06 16.82
CA PRO A 80 -29.36 6.61 15.55
C PRO A 80 -28.21 7.12 14.66
N THR A 81 -27.11 7.56 15.25
CA THR A 81 -25.89 7.94 14.52
C THR A 81 -25.18 6.71 13.96
N GLY A 82 -25.03 5.64 14.75
CA GLY A 82 -24.44 4.37 14.30
C GLY A 82 -25.17 3.79 13.09
N VAL A 83 -26.50 3.80 13.09
CA VAL A 83 -27.32 3.36 11.94
C VAL A 83 -27.01 4.20 10.69
N ARG A 84 -27.07 5.53 10.79
CA ARG A 84 -26.80 6.42 9.65
C ARG A 84 -25.38 6.27 9.10
N VAL A 85 -24.40 6.01 9.94
CA VAL A 85 -23.00 5.76 9.51
C VAL A 85 -22.90 4.50 8.67
N ILE A 86 -23.54 3.40 9.10
CA ILE A 86 -23.56 2.14 8.34
C ILE A 86 -24.25 2.34 6.99
N GLU A 87 -25.41 3.00 6.97
CA GLU A 87 -26.16 3.27 5.74
C GLU A 87 -25.38 4.17 4.77
N ALA A 88 -24.81 5.26 5.26
CA ALA A 88 -24.02 6.18 4.45
C ALA A 88 -22.78 5.48 3.85
N PHE A 89 -22.12 4.63 4.64
CA PHE A 89 -20.98 3.84 4.17
C PHE A 89 -21.39 2.86 3.07
N GLY A 90 -22.48 2.10 3.26
CA GLY A 90 -22.99 1.18 2.23
C GLY A 90 -23.39 1.89 0.93
N ARG A 91 -23.99 3.08 1.02
CA ARG A 91 -24.31 3.91 -0.16
C ARG A 91 -23.04 4.35 -0.89
N LEU A 92 -22.03 4.79 -0.15
CA LEU A 92 -20.77 5.22 -0.74
C LEU A 92 -20.07 4.07 -1.48
N GLU A 93 -20.04 2.88 -0.90
CA GLU A 93 -19.49 1.67 -1.55
C GLU A 93 -20.25 1.32 -2.84
N ALA A 94 -21.59 1.40 -2.82
CA ALA A 94 -22.41 1.11 -3.98
C ALA A 94 -22.18 2.11 -5.13
N GLU A 95 -22.10 3.41 -4.82
CA GLU A 95 -21.84 4.46 -5.81
C GLU A 95 -20.43 4.34 -6.39
N MET A 96 -19.41 4.12 -5.55
CA MET A 96 -18.04 3.89 -6.05
C MET A 96 -17.97 2.67 -6.96
N ALA A 97 -18.58 1.55 -6.56
CA ALA A 97 -18.62 0.35 -7.40
C ALA A 97 -19.34 0.60 -8.73
N ARG A 98 -20.36 1.46 -8.76
CA ARG A 98 -21.05 1.86 -9.99
C ARG A 98 -20.13 2.68 -10.90
N VAL A 99 -19.42 3.67 -10.36
CA VAL A 99 -18.46 4.49 -11.10
C VAL A 99 -17.36 3.62 -11.69
N PHE A 100 -16.78 2.71 -10.91
CA PHE A 100 -15.74 1.80 -11.41
C PHE A 100 -16.22 0.93 -12.57
N ARG A 101 -17.41 0.31 -12.45
CA ARG A 101 -18.00 -0.48 -13.54
C ARG A 101 -18.26 0.34 -14.81
N SER A 102 -18.57 1.63 -14.68
CA SER A 102 -18.73 2.49 -15.85
C SER A 102 -17.42 2.86 -16.53
N LEU A 103 -16.29 2.82 -15.82
CA LEU A 103 -14.95 3.15 -16.37
C LEU A 103 -14.24 1.93 -16.98
N GLU A 104 -14.61 0.71 -16.60
CA GLU A 104 -14.00 -0.52 -17.14
C GLU A 104 -14.01 -0.60 -18.69
N PRO A 105 -15.12 -0.29 -19.39
CA PRO A 105 -15.15 -0.37 -20.85
C PRO A 105 -14.19 0.61 -21.53
N ASP A 106 -14.08 1.83 -20.99
CA ASP A 106 -13.25 2.90 -21.56
C ASP A 106 -11.75 2.62 -21.42
N LEU A 107 -11.38 1.80 -20.45
CA LEU A 107 -9.98 1.43 -20.16
C LEU A 107 -9.61 0.05 -20.70
N ALA A 108 -10.57 -0.70 -21.26
CA ALA A 108 -10.33 -2.02 -21.80
C ALA A 108 -9.25 -1.97 -22.90
N GLY A 109 -8.26 -2.86 -22.80
CA GLY A 109 -7.15 -2.95 -23.77
C GLY A 109 -5.97 -1.99 -23.53
N THR A 110 -6.08 -1.06 -22.57
CA THR A 110 -4.97 -0.13 -22.24
C THR A 110 -3.94 -0.71 -21.27
N GLY A 111 -4.25 -1.84 -20.62
CA GLY A 111 -3.46 -2.38 -19.50
C GLY A 111 -3.62 -1.59 -18.20
N ILE A 112 -4.49 -0.57 -18.17
CA ILE A 112 -4.80 0.23 -16.99
C ILE A 112 -6.15 -0.23 -16.43
N SER A 113 -6.14 -0.78 -15.21
CA SER A 113 -7.39 -1.05 -14.50
C SER A 113 -7.97 0.26 -13.95
N PRO A 114 -9.31 0.42 -13.86
CA PRO A 114 -9.93 1.57 -13.18
C PRO A 114 -9.36 1.84 -11.77
N ILE A 115 -8.93 0.80 -11.06
CA ILE A 115 -8.30 0.95 -9.74
C ILE A 115 -6.96 1.70 -9.83
N ASN A 116 -6.22 1.52 -10.94
CA ASN A 116 -4.96 2.22 -11.19
C ASN A 116 -5.16 3.73 -11.34
N LEU A 117 -6.33 4.18 -11.80
CA LEU A 117 -6.67 5.60 -11.85
C LEU A 117 -6.79 6.15 -10.43
N VAL A 118 -7.54 5.47 -9.56
CA VAL A 118 -7.73 5.91 -8.18
C VAL A 118 -6.40 5.85 -7.41
N SER A 119 -5.67 4.74 -7.46
CA SER A 119 -4.36 4.66 -6.82
C SER A 119 -3.37 5.69 -7.38
N GLY A 120 -3.34 5.89 -8.70
CA GLY A 120 -2.41 6.80 -9.38
C GLY A 120 -2.67 8.27 -9.06
N PHE A 121 -3.94 8.66 -8.82
CA PHE A 121 -4.31 10.03 -8.46
C PHE A 121 -4.28 10.30 -6.95
N PHE A 122 -4.55 9.30 -6.10
CA PHE A 122 -4.70 9.52 -4.66
C PHE A 122 -3.52 9.01 -3.81
N MET A 123 -2.62 8.17 -4.35
CA MET A 123 -1.44 7.74 -3.61
C MET A 123 -0.39 8.86 -3.56
N LYS A 124 -0.15 9.41 -2.36
CA LYS A 124 0.90 10.39 -2.11
C LYS A 124 1.97 9.78 -1.21
N THR A 125 3.14 9.51 -1.77
CA THR A 125 4.30 9.01 -1.01
C THR A 125 5.47 9.97 -1.13
N SER A 126 6.31 10.04 -0.10
CA SER A 126 7.61 10.74 -0.21
C SER A 126 8.66 9.92 -0.98
N ALA A 127 8.39 8.62 -1.23
CA ALA A 127 9.20 7.80 -2.12
C ALA A 127 9.08 8.33 -3.55
N ARG A 128 10.24 8.54 -4.19
CA ARG A 128 10.32 8.98 -5.60
C ARG A 128 10.11 7.84 -6.57
N ASN A 129 10.38 6.62 -6.14
CA ASN A 129 10.18 5.43 -6.93
C ASN A 129 8.91 4.75 -6.42
N ALA A 130 7.90 4.71 -7.28
CA ALA A 130 6.68 3.96 -7.08
C ALA A 130 6.44 3.16 -8.37
N LEU A 131 6.82 1.89 -8.36
CA LEU A 131 6.83 1.05 -9.55
C LEU A 131 5.77 -0.04 -9.38
N ARG A 132 4.78 -0.04 -10.27
CA ARG A 132 3.78 -1.11 -10.33
C ARG A 132 4.38 -2.34 -11.00
N GLY A 133 4.10 -3.51 -10.44
CA GLY A 133 4.51 -4.79 -10.97
C GLY A 133 3.72 -5.95 -10.38
N ALA A 134 3.94 -7.16 -10.91
CA ALA A 134 3.29 -8.37 -10.43
C ALA A 134 4.28 -9.23 -9.64
N ILE A 135 3.81 -9.84 -8.54
CA ILE A 135 4.61 -10.79 -7.78
C ILE A 135 4.82 -12.05 -8.63
N THR A 136 6.08 -12.45 -8.81
CA THR A 136 6.47 -13.64 -9.58
C THR A 136 6.94 -14.78 -8.70
N ASP A 137 7.47 -14.48 -7.52
CA ASP A 137 7.95 -15.48 -6.57
C ASP A 137 7.86 -14.96 -5.14
N ILE A 138 7.65 -15.87 -4.18
CA ILE A 138 7.66 -15.60 -2.74
C ILE A 138 8.43 -16.71 -2.05
N LYS A 139 9.54 -16.37 -1.40
CA LYS A 139 10.32 -17.28 -0.56
C LYS A 139 10.24 -16.82 0.88
N SER A 140 9.63 -17.62 1.74
CA SER A 140 9.38 -17.24 3.14
C SER A 140 9.84 -18.31 4.13
N ASP A 141 10.31 -17.86 5.29
CA ASP A 141 10.50 -18.68 6.48
C ASP A 141 9.54 -18.23 7.61
N THR A 142 9.84 -18.61 8.85
CA THR A 142 9.01 -18.27 10.02
C THR A 142 8.96 -16.77 10.32
N LEU A 143 9.99 -16.00 9.95
CA LEU A 143 10.15 -14.59 10.30
C LEU A 143 10.10 -13.67 9.08
N SER A 144 10.77 -14.04 8.00
CA SER A 144 11.04 -13.19 6.84
C SER A 144 10.54 -13.81 5.54
N ALA A 145 10.28 -12.96 4.57
CA ALA A 145 9.94 -13.32 3.21
C ALA A 145 10.65 -12.41 2.21
N GLU A 146 11.35 -13.02 1.25
CA GLU A 146 11.79 -12.34 0.03
C GLU A 146 10.71 -12.51 -1.03
N ILE A 147 10.26 -11.40 -1.62
CA ILE A 147 9.35 -11.42 -2.76
C ILE A 147 10.05 -10.88 -4.01
N ALA A 148 9.75 -11.46 -5.16
CA ALA A 148 10.22 -10.99 -6.46
C ALA A 148 9.06 -10.32 -7.22
N VAL A 149 9.23 -9.07 -7.61
CA VAL A 149 8.21 -8.27 -8.31
C VAL A 149 8.72 -7.92 -9.71
N ALA A 150 8.07 -8.45 -10.73
CA ALA A 150 8.35 -8.07 -12.11
C ALA A 150 7.71 -6.71 -12.40
N VAL A 151 8.53 -5.67 -12.54
CA VAL A 151 8.07 -4.33 -12.90
C VAL A 151 8.11 -4.10 -14.42
N SER A 152 8.95 -4.81 -15.15
CA SER A 152 8.93 -4.88 -16.62
C SER A 152 9.31 -6.29 -17.07
N THR A 153 9.36 -6.53 -18.39
CA THR A 153 9.83 -7.81 -18.95
C THR A 153 11.23 -8.18 -18.51
N ASP A 154 12.09 -7.18 -18.32
CA ASP A 154 13.53 -7.37 -18.09
C ASP A 154 13.97 -6.86 -16.72
N THR A 155 13.04 -6.36 -15.90
CA THR A 155 13.34 -5.79 -14.58
C THR A 155 12.50 -6.42 -13.48
N THR A 156 13.20 -7.08 -12.56
CA THR A 156 12.65 -7.61 -11.32
C THR A 156 13.21 -6.85 -10.13
N ILE A 157 12.33 -6.48 -9.20
CA ILE A 157 12.68 -5.87 -7.93
C ILE A 157 12.38 -6.86 -6.81
N TYR A 158 13.37 -7.09 -5.96
CA TYR A 158 13.28 -7.92 -4.77
C TYR A 158 13.01 -7.06 -3.54
N ALA A 159 12.04 -7.47 -2.73
CA ALA A 159 11.72 -6.85 -1.46
C ALA A 159 11.81 -7.87 -0.33
N LEU A 160 12.40 -7.45 0.80
CA LEU A 160 12.49 -8.26 2.01
C LEU A 160 11.45 -7.74 3.02
N LEU A 161 10.53 -8.61 3.40
CA LEU A 161 9.39 -8.32 4.28
C LEU A 161 9.37 -9.30 5.45
N THR A 162 8.55 -9.03 6.46
CA THR A 162 8.20 -10.05 7.45
C THR A 162 7.15 -11.01 6.88
N SER A 163 7.18 -12.27 7.31
CA SER A 163 6.15 -13.26 6.95
C SER A 163 4.75 -12.84 7.44
N GLU A 164 4.66 -12.03 8.49
CA GLU A 164 3.40 -11.41 8.94
C GLU A 164 2.88 -10.38 7.93
N SER A 165 3.74 -9.52 7.38
CA SER A 165 3.34 -8.54 6.36
C SER A 165 2.85 -9.22 5.08
N VAL A 166 3.49 -10.31 4.66
CA VAL A 166 3.00 -11.12 3.52
C VAL A 166 1.58 -11.61 3.76
N ARG A 167 1.30 -12.14 4.97
CA ARG A 167 -0.04 -12.63 5.34
C ARG A 167 -1.06 -11.51 5.47
N SER A 168 -0.73 -10.43 6.17
CA SER A 168 -1.68 -9.33 6.44
C SER A 168 -2.04 -8.55 5.19
N LEU A 169 -1.10 -8.40 4.25
CA LEU A 169 -1.34 -7.79 2.94
C LEU A 169 -1.92 -8.79 1.92
N GLY A 170 -1.98 -10.08 2.24
CA GLY A 170 -2.48 -11.14 1.37
C GLY A 170 -1.65 -11.27 0.08
N LEU A 171 -0.33 -11.14 0.17
CA LEU A 171 0.55 -11.23 -0.99
C LEU A 171 0.63 -12.67 -1.49
N VAL A 172 0.38 -12.87 -2.78
CA VAL A 172 0.44 -14.16 -3.48
C VAL A 172 1.05 -13.96 -4.85
N VAL A 173 1.64 -15.02 -5.43
CA VAL A 173 2.15 -14.98 -6.81
C VAL A 173 1.02 -14.62 -7.77
N GLY A 174 1.33 -13.75 -8.74
CA GLY A 174 0.39 -13.19 -9.71
C GLY A 174 -0.34 -11.94 -9.23
N ARG A 175 -0.23 -11.55 -7.95
CA ARG A 175 -0.86 -10.34 -7.43
C ARG A 175 -0.10 -9.09 -7.87
N ASP A 176 -0.84 -8.08 -8.32
CA ASP A 176 -0.30 -6.76 -8.59
C ASP A 176 0.00 -6.00 -7.29
N VAL A 177 1.17 -5.36 -7.25
CA VAL A 177 1.65 -4.55 -6.13
C VAL A 177 2.37 -3.30 -6.65
N ILE A 178 2.60 -2.35 -5.74
CA ILE A 178 3.47 -1.21 -5.96
C ILE A 178 4.68 -1.35 -5.05
N VAL A 179 5.88 -1.31 -5.62
CA VAL A 179 7.12 -1.22 -4.84
C VAL A 179 7.53 0.23 -4.69
N LEU A 180 7.74 0.63 -3.44
CA LEU A 180 8.09 1.98 -3.02
C LEU A 180 9.54 2.00 -2.55
N ILE A 181 10.37 2.81 -3.20
CA ILE A 181 11.79 2.93 -2.87
C ILE A 181 12.13 4.41 -2.71
N LYS A 182 12.73 4.77 -1.58
CA LYS A 182 13.19 6.13 -1.35
C LYS A 182 14.43 6.38 -2.20
N ALA A 183 14.46 7.47 -2.97
CA ALA A 183 15.63 7.86 -3.78
C ALA A 183 16.99 7.83 -3.04
N PRO A 184 17.13 8.29 -1.78
CA PRO A 184 18.40 8.22 -1.05
C PRO A 184 18.85 6.79 -0.65
N PHE A 185 18.01 5.77 -0.83
CA PHE A 185 18.41 4.37 -0.64
C PHE A 185 18.96 3.72 -1.91
N VAL A 186 18.91 4.44 -3.03
CA VAL A 186 19.40 3.98 -4.32
C VAL A 186 20.80 4.53 -4.53
N LEU A 187 21.77 3.63 -4.66
CA LEU A 187 23.14 3.92 -5.07
C LEU A 187 23.24 3.83 -6.60
N ILE A 188 24.18 4.59 -7.16
CA ILE A 188 24.47 4.56 -8.59
C ILE A 188 25.88 4.03 -8.81
N SER A 189 26.01 3.05 -9.71
CA SER A 189 27.28 2.57 -10.25
C SER A 189 27.34 2.91 -11.73
N PRO A 190 28.29 3.76 -12.18
CA PRO A 190 28.50 4.00 -13.60
C PRO A 190 28.84 2.73 -14.37
N GLY A 191 28.47 2.69 -15.65
CA GLY A 191 28.77 1.59 -16.55
C GLY A 191 27.67 0.54 -16.66
N SER A 192 27.84 -0.35 -17.64
CA SER A 192 26.91 -1.43 -17.94
C SER A 192 27.14 -2.68 -17.11
N GLU A 193 28.28 -2.80 -16.43
CA GLU A 193 28.61 -3.95 -15.60
C GLU A 193 28.05 -3.79 -14.18
N ALA A 194 27.33 -4.80 -13.72
CA ALA A 194 26.81 -4.85 -12.37
C ALA A 194 27.98 -5.13 -11.39
N PRO A 195 28.25 -4.24 -10.42
CA PRO A 195 29.31 -4.50 -9.45
C PRO A 195 28.92 -5.66 -8.53
N LEU A 196 29.93 -6.40 -8.04
CA LEU A 196 29.71 -7.44 -7.05
C LEU A 196 29.54 -6.82 -5.66
N VAL A 197 28.30 -6.75 -5.18
CA VAL A 197 27.95 -6.19 -3.87
C VAL A 197 26.87 -7.04 -3.20
N SER A 198 26.64 -6.83 -1.89
CA SER A 198 25.58 -7.52 -1.14
C SER A 198 24.17 -7.01 -1.46
N ALA A 199 24.04 -5.86 -2.12
CA ALA A 199 22.74 -5.31 -2.49
C ALA A 199 22.01 -6.30 -3.42
N ARG A 200 20.82 -6.74 -2.98
CA ARG A 200 20.03 -7.73 -3.70
C ARG A 200 19.52 -7.21 -5.04
N ASN A 201 19.20 -5.91 -5.12
CA ASN A 201 18.72 -5.28 -6.34
C ASN A 201 19.89 -4.61 -7.07
N CYS A 202 20.07 -4.98 -8.34
CA CYS A 202 20.94 -4.30 -9.28
C CYS A 202 20.17 -4.11 -10.60
N VAL A 203 19.61 -2.92 -10.78
CA VAL A 203 18.77 -2.59 -11.94
C VAL A 203 19.61 -1.83 -12.95
N ARG A 204 19.81 -2.42 -14.12
CA ARG A 204 20.53 -1.78 -15.23
C ARG A 204 19.64 -0.72 -15.87
N GLY A 205 20.25 0.37 -16.29
CA GLY A 205 19.56 1.44 -16.98
C GLY A 205 20.48 2.39 -17.72
N VAL A 206 19.87 3.40 -18.30
CA VAL A 206 20.56 4.50 -19.00
C VAL A 206 20.17 5.80 -18.31
N VAL A 207 21.15 6.66 -18.04
CA VAL A 207 20.91 7.97 -17.43
C VAL A 207 19.99 8.77 -18.36
N ARG A 208 18.82 9.12 -17.86
CA ARG A 208 17.84 9.96 -18.57
C ARG A 208 18.03 11.43 -18.23
N ARG A 209 18.28 11.73 -16.96
CA ARG A 209 18.67 13.07 -16.49
C ARG A 209 19.53 13.00 -15.24
N SER A 210 20.31 14.06 -15.06
CA SER A 210 21.20 14.29 -13.92
C SER A 210 21.03 15.75 -13.49
N ASP A 211 20.36 15.96 -12.36
CA ASP A 211 20.05 17.29 -11.83
C ASP A 211 20.91 17.54 -10.59
N VAL A 212 22.01 18.28 -10.75
CA VAL A 212 22.96 18.57 -9.68
C VAL A 212 22.64 19.92 -9.04
N SER A 213 22.60 19.96 -7.71
CA SER A 213 22.47 21.17 -6.88
C SER A 213 23.72 21.39 -6.04
N ALA A 214 23.72 22.41 -5.17
CA ALA A 214 24.88 22.71 -4.32
C ALA A 214 25.30 21.58 -3.36
N VAL A 215 24.37 20.72 -2.94
CA VAL A 215 24.64 19.65 -1.94
C VAL A 215 24.20 18.26 -2.39
N ASN A 216 23.17 18.19 -3.23
CA ASN A 216 22.53 16.94 -3.64
C ASN A 216 22.44 16.86 -5.15
N ALA A 217 22.35 15.67 -5.69
CA ALA A 217 22.07 15.41 -7.09
C ALA A 217 20.95 14.37 -7.20
N GLU A 218 20.03 14.59 -8.13
CA GLU A 218 19.05 13.58 -8.53
C GLU A 218 19.48 12.96 -9.85
N ILE A 219 19.72 11.64 -9.83
CA ILE A 219 20.02 10.86 -11.04
C ILE A 219 18.80 10.02 -11.36
N VAL A 220 18.27 10.14 -12.57
CA VAL A 220 17.12 9.34 -13.03
C VAL A 220 17.57 8.43 -14.15
N LEU A 221 17.43 7.12 -13.94
CA LEU A 221 17.68 6.10 -14.94
C LEU A 221 16.39 5.72 -15.66
N ASP A 222 16.46 5.57 -16.97
CA ASP A 222 15.52 4.75 -17.73
C ASP A 222 15.87 3.27 -17.49
N ILE A 223 14.91 2.50 -16.99
CA ILE A 223 15.06 1.08 -16.65
C ILE A 223 14.26 0.19 -17.61
N GLY A 224 13.80 0.73 -18.74
CA GLY A 224 13.00 0.01 -19.73
C GLY A 224 11.51 -0.08 -19.38
N GLY A 225 10.71 -0.55 -20.35
CA GLY A 225 9.26 -0.69 -20.19
C GLY A 225 8.53 0.64 -19.90
N GLY A 226 9.11 1.77 -20.30
CA GLY A 226 8.59 3.12 -20.02
C GLY A 226 8.72 3.54 -18.55
N LYS A 227 9.49 2.82 -17.74
CA LYS A 227 9.67 3.11 -16.32
C LYS A 227 11.02 3.78 -16.05
N THR A 228 11.08 4.55 -14.98
CA THR A 228 12.29 5.23 -14.53
C THR A 228 12.55 4.96 -13.07
N LEU A 229 13.83 5.04 -12.67
CA LEU A 229 14.25 4.89 -11.28
C LEU A 229 15.15 6.07 -10.90
N ALA A 230 14.74 6.80 -9.86
CA ALA A 230 15.41 7.97 -9.34
C ALA A 230 16.26 7.63 -8.10
N ALA A 231 17.48 8.17 -8.08
CA ALA A 231 18.42 8.14 -6.98
C ALA A 231 18.74 9.56 -6.51
N SER A 232 18.89 9.73 -5.20
CA SER A 232 19.35 10.98 -4.60
C SER A 232 20.73 10.74 -4.00
N ILE A 233 21.76 11.29 -4.61
CA ILE A 233 23.17 11.12 -4.21
C ILE A 233 23.78 12.48 -3.89
N THR A 234 24.95 12.52 -3.25
CA THR A 234 25.60 13.81 -3.00
C THR A 234 26.03 14.47 -4.32
N ALA A 235 26.02 15.80 -4.36
CA ALA A 235 26.52 16.55 -5.52
C ALA A 235 27.96 16.13 -5.86
N ARG A 236 28.79 15.92 -4.82
CA ARG A 236 30.16 15.44 -4.95
C ARG A 236 30.23 14.08 -5.65
N SER A 237 29.37 13.12 -5.25
CA SER A 237 29.32 11.81 -5.91
C SER A 237 28.94 11.92 -7.38
N ALA A 238 28.00 12.80 -7.73
CA ALA A 238 27.63 13.03 -9.13
C ALA A 238 28.79 13.63 -9.95
N GLU A 239 29.51 14.60 -9.39
CA GLU A 239 30.71 15.20 -10.00
C GLU A 239 31.81 14.16 -10.22
N ASP A 240 32.06 13.30 -9.22
CA ASP A 240 33.08 12.25 -9.31
C ASP A 240 32.70 11.18 -10.35
N MET A 241 31.42 10.85 -10.48
CA MET A 241 30.90 9.85 -11.44
C MET A 241 30.83 10.36 -12.89
N LYS A 242 30.70 11.69 -13.10
CA LYS A 242 30.63 12.35 -14.42
C LYS A 242 29.55 11.80 -15.35
N LEU A 243 28.44 11.34 -14.80
CA LEU A 243 27.32 10.77 -15.57
C LEU A 243 26.55 11.86 -16.33
N SER A 244 26.34 11.62 -17.62
CA SER A 244 25.56 12.44 -18.54
C SER A 244 24.37 11.65 -19.10
N PRO A 245 23.30 12.32 -19.57
CA PRO A 245 22.21 11.64 -20.25
C PRO A 245 22.73 10.78 -21.42
N GLY A 246 22.29 9.52 -21.46
CA GLY A 246 22.76 8.52 -22.42
C GLY A 246 23.81 7.54 -21.86
N ASP A 247 24.45 7.87 -20.73
CA ASP A 247 25.44 6.98 -20.13
C ASP A 247 24.78 5.75 -19.49
N PRO A 248 25.38 4.56 -19.61
CA PRO A 248 24.90 3.38 -18.89
C PRO A 248 25.23 3.50 -17.40
N ALA A 249 24.30 3.05 -16.56
CA ALA A 249 24.51 2.95 -15.12
C ALA A 249 23.63 1.86 -14.50
N CYS A 250 24.05 1.37 -13.33
CA CYS A 250 23.28 0.45 -12.51
C CYS A 250 22.78 1.16 -11.25
N ALA A 251 21.49 1.00 -10.94
CA ALA A 251 20.90 1.38 -9.66
C ALA A 251 20.94 0.20 -8.68
N LEU A 252 21.52 0.42 -7.50
CA LEU A 252 21.69 -0.61 -6.48
C LEU A 252 20.99 -0.22 -5.18
N PHE A 253 20.26 -1.16 -4.60
CA PHE A 253 19.61 -0.96 -3.30
C PHE A 253 19.31 -2.30 -2.63
N ASP A 254 19.27 -2.29 -1.31
CA ASP A 254 18.94 -3.47 -0.53
C ASP A 254 17.45 -3.82 -0.66
N ALA A 255 17.12 -5.11 -0.64
CA ALA A 255 15.73 -5.58 -0.63
C ALA A 255 14.97 -5.09 0.62
N ALA A 256 15.67 -4.88 1.74
CA ALA A 256 15.12 -4.31 2.97
C ALA A 256 14.71 -2.83 2.85
N HIS A 257 15.17 -2.12 1.81
CA HIS A 257 14.79 -0.72 1.54
C HIS A 257 13.56 -0.59 0.62
N VAL A 258 12.94 -1.72 0.26
CA VAL A 258 11.76 -1.76 -0.60
C VAL A 258 10.52 -1.98 0.24
N ILE A 259 9.60 -1.02 0.21
CA ILE A 259 8.27 -1.16 0.82
C ILE A 259 7.30 -1.66 -0.25
N VAL A 260 6.45 -2.60 0.11
CA VAL A 260 5.43 -3.16 -0.79
C VAL A 260 4.07 -2.63 -0.36
N ALA A 261 3.37 -2.00 -1.29
CA ALA A 261 2.02 -1.53 -1.13
C ALA A 261 1.08 -2.32 -2.04
N ILE A 262 -0.13 -2.56 -1.53
CA ILE A 262 -1.27 -3.05 -2.29
C ILE A 262 -2.25 -1.89 -2.45
N ASP A 263 -3.05 -1.92 -3.52
CA ASP A 263 -4.20 -1.02 -3.68
C ASP A 263 -5.33 -1.37 -2.70
#